data_AF-A0A563DWG7-F1
#
_entry.id   AF-A0A563DWG7-F1
#
_cell.length_a   1.000
_cell.length_b   1.000
_cell.length_c   1.000
_cell.angle_alpha   90.00
_cell.angle_beta   90.00
_cell.angle_gamma   90.00
#
_symmetry.space_group_name_H-M   'P 1'
#
loop_
_entity.id
_entity.type
_entity.pdbx_description
1 polymer ?
#
loop_
_entity_poly.entity_id
_entity_poly.type
_entity_poly.pdbx_seq_one_letter_code
_entity_poly.pdbx_strand_id
1 'polypeptide(L)'
;MSAGWPLTVAALSALAVLTWPRRSMPVPEQVESAASGDGPVRAEDVTNIAAALDLLALALGSGVPLVHAVDAVAARSGPVVRRDLRQVVAALRWGVDESAAWDGLPVVWRPAGRALTLAGIAGVPPAALIRRAASDIRRREAARLEEAAGRLGVLIVIPLGACFLPAFALLTVVPAVVALASSLMGGVV
;
A
#
# COMPACT_ATOMS: atom_id res chain seq x y z
N MET A 1 -47.08 -41.42 -14.02
CA MET A 1 -45.61 -41.59 -14.00
C MET A 1 -44.95 -40.22 -13.95
N SER A 2 -43.95 -40.07 -13.09
CA SER A 2 -42.95 -38.98 -12.95
C SER A 2 -43.42 -37.52 -12.74
N ALA A 3 -43.83 -37.19 -11.50
CA ALA A 3 -43.96 -35.81 -10.99
C ALA A 3 -42.75 -35.34 -10.15
N GLY A 4 -41.61 -36.03 -10.23
CA GLY A 4 -40.43 -35.78 -9.37
C GLY A 4 -39.39 -34.81 -9.92
N TRP A 5 -39.53 -34.35 -11.17
CA TRP A 5 -38.51 -33.52 -11.81
C TRP A 5 -38.28 -32.11 -11.20
N PRO A 6 -39.27 -31.40 -10.62
CA PRO A 6 -38.96 -30.11 -9.98
C PRO A 6 -38.16 -30.30 -8.69
N LEU A 7 -38.35 -31.44 -8.01
CA LEU A 7 -37.56 -31.82 -6.83
C LEU A 7 -36.12 -32.18 -7.21
N THR A 8 -35.90 -32.80 -8.38
CA THR A 8 -34.53 -33.09 -8.84
C THR A 8 -33.80 -31.83 -9.30
N VAL A 9 -34.48 -30.87 -9.93
CA VAL A 9 -33.87 -29.57 -10.28
C VAL A 9 -33.57 -28.75 -9.02
N ALA A 10 -34.50 -28.72 -8.05
CA ALA A 10 -34.29 -28.08 -6.76
C ALA A 10 -33.13 -28.74 -5.98
N ALA A 11 -33.08 -30.07 -5.93
CA ALA A 11 -32.01 -30.81 -5.27
C ALA A 11 -30.65 -30.62 -5.97
N LEU A 12 -30.60 -30.58 -7.30
CA LEU A 12 -29.37 -30.31 -8.05
C LEU A 12 -28.89 -28.86 -7.86
N SER A 13 -29.79 -27.88 -7.78
CA SER A 13 -29.44 -26.49 -7.46
C SER A 13 -28.93 -26.34 -6.02
N ALA A 14 -29.53 -27.04 -5.06
CA ALA A 14 -29.04 -27.07 -3.67
C ALA A 14 -27.67 -27.75 -3.56
N LEU A 15 -27.45 -28.83 -4.32
CA LEU A 15 -26.17 -29.55 -4.36
C LEU A 15 -25.08 -28.72 -5.06
N ALA A 16 -25.41 -27.95 -6.09
CA ALA A 16 -24.49 -27.05 -6.78
C ALA A 16 -24.06 -25.87 -5.89
N VAL A 17 -24.95 -25.37 -5.02
CA VAL A 17 -24.65 -24.31 -4.05
C VAL A 17 -23.80 -24.83 -2.89
N LEU A 18 -24.05 -26.06 -2.40
CA LEU A 18 -23.22 -26.67 -1.35
C LEU A 18 -21.83 -27.09 -1.83
N THR A 19 -21.69 -27.42 -3.12
CA THR A 19 -20.41 -27.78 -3.74
C THR A 19 -19.61 -26.58 -4.23
N TRP A 20 -20.19 -25.36 -4.17
CA TRP A 20 -19.46 -24.15 -4.54
C TRP A 20 -18.32 -23.93 -3.54
N PRO A 21 -17.08 -24.04 -4.00
CA PRO A 21 -15.94 -24.19 -3.12
C PRO A 21 -15.77 -22.87 -2.37
N ARG A 22 -15.96 -22.94 -1.06
CA ARG A 22 -15.34 -22.04 -0.08
C ARG A 22 -13.82 -22.13 -0.27
N ARG A 23 -13.30 -21.56 -1.36
CA ARG A 23 -11.87 -21.33 -1.52
C ARG A 23 -11.51 -20.29 -0.49
N SER A 24 -11.09 -20.82 0.66
CA SER A 24 -10.31 -20.18 1.70
C SER A 24 -9.48 -19.09 1.05
N MET A 25 -9.77 -17.82 1.36
CA MET A 25 -8.81 -16.77 1.04
C MET A 25 -7.55 -17.11 1.82
N PRO A 26 -6.41 -17.36 1.16
CA PRO A 26 -5.14 -17.41 1.87
C PRO A 26 -4.97 -16.02 2.46
N VAL A 27 -5.04 -15.89 3.78
CA VAL A 27 -4.52 -14.70 4.47
C VAL A 27 -3.06 -14.61 4.02
N PRO A 28 -2.62 -13.53 3.36
CA PRO A 28 -1.23 -13.45 2.91
C PRO A 28 -0.32 -13.46 4.14
N GLU A 29 0.26 -14.62 4.42
CA GLU A 29 1.30 -14.88 5.42
C GLU A 29 2.63 -14.17 5.06
N GLN A 30 2.58 -13.22 4.12
CA GLN A 30 3.72 -12.47 3.60
C GLN A 30 4.19 -11.34 4.53
N VAL A 31 3.62 -11.21 5.74
CA VAL A 31 4.10 -10.25 6.75
C VAL A 31 5.24 -10.82 7.60
N GLU A 32 5.41 -12.15 7.68
CA GLU A 32 6.35 -12.77 8.62
C GLU A 32 7.68 -13.22 8.01
N SER A 33 7.75 -13.45 6.69
CA SER A 33 8.96 -13.94 6.00
C SER A 33 9.93 -12.84 5.51
N ALA A 34 9.90 -11.66 6.11
CA ALA A 34 10.87 -10.57 5.89
C ALA A 34 11.79 -10.33 7.09
N ALA A 35 11.86 -11.28 8.04
CA ALA A 35 12.78 -11.25 9.18
C ALA A 35 14.20 -11.66 8.76
N SER A 36 14.76 -10.99 7.76
CA SER A 36 16.17 -11.06 7.38
C SER A 36 16.68 -9.64 7.08
N GLY A 37 17.01 -8.92 8.15
CA GLY A 37 18.00 -7.83 8.14
C GLY A 37 17.53 -6.39 7.90
N ASP A 38 16.37 -6.13 7.31
CA ASP A 38 15.82 -4.77 7.11
C ASP A 38 14.30 -4.83 7.28
N GLY A 39 13.82 -4.63 8.52
CA GLY A 39 12.37 -4.64 8.79
C GLY A 39 11.67 -3.54 8.00
N PRO A 40 10.41 -3.73 7.57
CA PRO A 40 9.68 -2.69 6.86
C PRO A 40 9.70 -1.40 7.67
N VAL A 41 10.32 -0.35 7.12
CA VAL A 41 10.31 1.00 7.69
C VAL A 41 8.86 1.36 8.00
N ARG A 42 8.53 1.65 9.26
CA ARG A 42 7.15 1.91 9.65
C ARG A 42 6.66 3.17 8.93
N ALA A 43 5.37 3.24 8.59
CA ALA A 43 4.80 4.42 7.94
C ALA A 43 5.06 5.72 8.72
N GLU A 44 5.08 5.62 10.06
CA GLU A 44 5.47 6.72 10.96
C GLU A 44 6.93 7.17 10.73
N ASP A 45 7.86 6.23 10.54
CA ASP A 45 9.26 6.54 10.26
C ASP A 45 9.40 7.25 8.90
N VAL A 46 8.65 6.82 7.87
CA VAL A 46 8.63 7.49 6.56
C VAL A 46 8.18 8.94 6.67
N THR A 47 7.13 9.19 7.46
CA THR A 47 6.59 10.54 7.68
C THR A 47 7.59 11.41 8.46
N ASN A 48 8.22 10.84 9.49
CA ASN A 48 9.25 11.51 10.28
C ASN A 48 10.49 11.88 9.44
N ILE A 49 10.90 11.01 8.51
CA ILE A 49 12.00 11.30 7.57
C ILE A 49 11.61 12.46 6.64
N ALA A 50 10.40 12.45 6.08
CA ALA A 50 9.94 13.55 5.24
C ALA A 50 9.90 14.89 5.99
N ALA A 51 9.46 14.90 7.25
CA ALA A 51 9.47 16.08 8.11
C ALA A 51 10.90 16.56 8.42
N ALA A 52 11.84 15.64 8.66
CA ALA A 52 13.25 15.98 8.86
C ALA A 52 13.87 16.63 7.62
N LEU A 53 13.49 16.18 6.42
CA LEU A 53 13.91 16.82 5.16
C LEU A 53 13.32 18.21 4.99
N ASP A 54 12.08 18.48 5.42
CA ASP A 54 11.55 19.84 5.41
C ASP A 54 12.35 20.77 6.35
N LEU A 55 12.72 20.28 7.54
CA LEU A 55 13.58 21.03 8.47
C LEU A 55 14.97 21.29 7.88
N LEU A 56 15.56 20.30 7.20
CA LEU A 56 16.81 20.46 6.48
C LEU A 56 16.68 21.51 5.36
N ALA A 57 15.61 21.45 4.57
CA ALA A 57 15.36 22.44 3.52
C ALA A 57 15.22 23.86 4.08
N LEU A 58 14.58 24.02 5.25
CA LEU A 58 14.47 25.30 5.94
C LEU A 58 15.84 25.80 6.44
N ALA A 59 16.61 24.94 7.11
CA ALA A 59 17.93 25.30 7.63
C ALA A 59 18.94 25.64 6.51
N LEU A 60 18.98 24.83 5.45
CA LEU A 60 19.81 25.10 4.28
C LEU A 60 19.34 26.36 3.54
N GLY A 61 18.02 26.59 3.48
CA GLY A 61 17.43 27.79 2.89
C GLY A 61 17.76 29.06 3.66
N SER A 62 18.01 28.97 4.98
CA SER A 62 18.48 30.10 5.79
C SER A 62 20.00 30.29 5.74
N GLY A 63 20.73 29.54 4.89
CA GLY A 63 22.18 29.66 4.73
C GLY A 63 23.01 28.90 5.77
N VAL A 64 22.40 28.00 6.56
CA VAL A 64 23.15 27.17 7.51
C VAL A 64 24.00 26.15 6.73
N PRO A 65 25.28 25.97 7.06
CA PRO A 65 26.12 24.95 6.42
C PRO A 65 25.56 23.54 6.60
N LEU A 66 25.71 22.67 5.59
CA LEU A 66 25.09 21.34 5.56
C LEU A 66 25.33 20.52 6.83
N VAL A 67 26.58 20.36 7.25
CA VAL A 67 26.91 19.55 8.43
C VAL A 67 26.23 20.08 9.70
N HIS A 68 26.15 21.41 9.84
CA HIS A 68 25.47 22.05 10.96
C HIS A 68 23.94 21.90 10.88
N ALA A 69 23.37 22.01 9.68
CA ALA A 69 21.95 21.79 9.45
C ALA A 69 21.56 20.34 9.80
N VAL A 70 22.33 19.35 9.35
CA VAL A 70 22.08 17.93 9.64
C VAL A 70 22.20 17.63 11.15
N ASP A 71 23.23 18.14 11.82
CA ASP A 71 23.40 17.95 13.26
C ASP A 71 22.25 18.60 14.06
N ALA A 72 21.84 19.82 13.67
CA ALA A 72 20.73 20.54 14.30
C ALA A 72 19.37 19.83 14.13
N VAL A 73 19.13 19.21 12.97
CA VAL A 73 17.90 18.43 12.71
C VAL A 73 17.95 17.09 13.44
N ALA A 74 19.10 16.40 13.44
CA ALA A 74 19.29 15.16 14.19
C ALA A 74 18.99 15.36 15.69
N ALA A 75 19.46 16.48 16.28
CA ALA A 75 19.24 16.81 17.68
C ALA A 75 17.75 16.95 18.06
N ARG A 76 16.90 17.35 17.11
CA ARG A 76 15.46 17.62 17.31
C ARG A 76 14.55 16.49 16.83
N SER A 77 15.10 15.46 16.20
CA SER A 77 14.32 14.39 15.58
C SER A 77 14.10 13.19 16.51
N GLY A 78 13.13 12.33 16.17
CA GLY A 78 12.90 11.05 16.84
C GLY A 78 14.12 10.10 16.75
N PRO A 79 14.13 8.99 17.52
CA PRO A 79 15.31 8.14 17.67
C PRO A 79 15.84 7.54 16.36
N VAL A 80 14.94 7.15 15.45
CA VAL A 80 15.31 6.57 14.14
C VAL A 80 16.03 7.60 13.27
N VAL A 81 15.38 8.73 13.00
CA VAL A 81 15.94 9.83 12.20
C VAL A 81 17.23 10.38 12.84
N ARG A 82 17.27 10.51 14.16
CA ARG A 82 18.45 10.99 14.90
C ARG A 82 19.64 10.05 14.69
N ARG A 83 19.43 8.74 14.78
CA ARG A 83 20.49 7.74 14.56
C ARG A 83 21.03 7.87 13.13
N ASP A 84 20.14 7.88 12.16
CA ASP A 84 20.47 7.94 10.73
C ASP A 84 21.24 9.24 10.40
N LEU A 85 20.73 10.41 10.82
CA LEU A 85 21.40 11.68 10.55
C LEU A 85 22.73 11.84 11.31
N ARG A 86 22.87 11.25 12.51
CA ARG A 86 24.16 11.24 13.22
C ARG A 86 25.22 10.43 12.49
N GLN A 87 24.83 9.34 11.82
CA GLN A 87 25.74 8.58 10.95
C GLN A 87 26.22 9.44 9.78
N VAL A 88 25.34 10.21 9.16
CA VAL A 88 25.70 11.16 8.08
C VAL A 88 26.63 12.25 8.61
N VAL A 89 26.32 12.87 9.74
CA VAL A 89 27.18 13.91 10.36
C VAL A 89 28.56 13.36 10.67
N ALA A 90 28.64 12.14 11.21
CA ALA A 90 29.90 11.47 11.45
C ALA A 90 30.65 11.28 10.12
N ALA A 91 30.05 10.65 9.11
CA ALA A 91 30.69 10.43 7.81
C ALA A 91 31.23 11.75 7.20
N LEU A 92 30.42 12.80 7.16
CA LEU A 92 30.83 14.11 6.62
C LEU A 92 31.97 14.75 7.40
N ARG A 93 32.00 14.62 8.74
CA ARG A 93 33.10 15.13 9.58
C ARG A 93 34.41 14.38 9.37
N TRP A 94 34.33 13.13 8.94
CA TRP A 94 35.48 12.30 8.59
C TRP A 94 35.94 12.50 7.13
N GLY A 95 35.33 13.44 6.40
CA GLY A 95 35.69 13.75 5.02
C GLY A 95 35.17 12.74 4.00
N VAL A 96 34.22 11.90 4.38
CA VAL A 96 33.52 11.02 3.42
C VAL A 96 32.74 11.89 2.45
N ASP A 97 32.82 11.55 1.16
CA ASP A 97 32.08 12.25 0.11
C ASP A 97 30.59 12.34 0.43
N GLU A 98 29.99 13.47 0.09
CA GLU A 98 28.60 13.76 0.41
C GLU A 98 27.66 12.66 -0.10
N SER A 99 27.85 12.17 -1.33
CA SER A 99 27.03 11.08 -1.88
C SER A 99 27.14 9.79 -1.05
N ALA A 100 28.36 9.42 -0.66
CA ALA A 100 28.64 8.20 0.09
C ALA A 100 28.16 8.28 1.54
N ALA A 101 28.09 9.48 2.12
CA ALA A 101 27.61 9.69 3.49
C ALA A 101 26.14 9.24 3.67
N TRP A 102 25.33 9.20 2.61
CA TRP A 102 23.92 8.77 2.64
C TRP A 102 23.71 7.32 2.21
N ASP A 103 24.70 6.65 1.63
CA ASP A 103 24.54 5.29 1.06
C ASP A 103 24.30 4.22 2.13
N GLY A 104 24.80 4.44 3.35
CA GLY A 104 24.60 3.55 4.50
C GLY A 104 23.25 3.71 5.21
N LEU A 105 22.34 4.53 4.68
CA LEU A 105 21.02 4.77 5.26
C LEU A 105 19.91 3.96 4.57
N PRO A 106 18.75 3.79 5.24
CA PRO A 106 17.58 3.17 4.62
C PRO A 106 17.21 3.80 3.27
N VAL A 107 16.65 3.00 2.36
CA VAL A 107 16.31 3.40 0.98
C VAL A 107 15.46 4.67 0.88
N VAL A 108 14.67 4.97 1.92
CA VAL A 108 13.82 6.18 2.03
C VAL A 108 14.66 7.47 1.99
N TRP A 109 15.92 7.44 2.43
CA TRP A 109 16.84 8.59 2.41
C TRP A 109 17.51 8.85 1.05
N ARG A 110 17.50 7.88 0.11
CA ARG A 110 18.16 8.03 -1.21
C ARG A 110 17.75 9.29 -1.99
N PRO A 111 16.49 9.76 -1.99
CA PRO A 111 16.13 11.03 -2.62
C PRO A 111 16.88 12.23 -2.05
N ALA A 112 17.18 12.24 -0.74
CA ALA A 112 17.91 13.32 -0.08
C ALA A 112 19.38 13.34 -0.50
N GLY A 113 20.07 12.19 -0.43
CA GLY A 113 21.46 12.08 -0.88
C GLY A 113 21.64 12.46 -2.35
N ARG A 114 20.71 12.03 -3.23
CA ARG A 114 20.71 12.44 -4.64
C ARG A 114 20.46 13.93 -4.84
N ALA A 115 19.50 14.52 -4.12
CA ALA A 115 19.21 15.95 -4.19
C ALA A 115 20.42 16.80 -3.79
N LEU A 116 21.11 16.39 -2.73
CA LEU A 116 22.32 17.01 -2.21
C LEU A 116 23.50 16.88 -3.19
N THR A 117 23.78 15.66 -3.65
CA THR A 117 24.82 15.41 -4.66
C THR A 117 24.59 16.23 -5.93
N LEU A 118 23.34 16.30 -6.41
CA LEU A 118 22.98 17.08 -7.59
C LEU A 118 23.18 18.59 -7.36
N ALA A 119 22.79 19.11 -6.20
CA ALA A 119 23.04 20.50 -5.83
C ALA A 119 24.53 20.83 -5.79
N GLY A 120 25.35 19.93 -5.23
CA GLY A 120 26.80 20.07 -5.17
C GLY A 120 27.43 20.12 -6.56
N ILE A 121 27.08 19.17 -7.44
CA ILE A 121 27.59 19.12 -8.83
C ILE A 121 27.14 20.35 -9.63
N ALA A 122 25.88 20.77 -9.47
CA ALA A 122 25.32 21.90 -10.20
C ALA A 122 25.68 23.27 -9.60
N GLY A 123 26.29 23.32 -8.41
CA GLY A 123 26.60 24.56 -7.70
C GLY A 123 25.37 25.38 -7.29
N VAL A 124 24.21 24.73 -7.08
CA VAL A 124 22.95 25.40 -6.73
C VAL A 124 22.54 25.16 -5.28
N PRO A 125 21.75 26.05 -4.65
CA PRO A 125 21.26 25.83 -3.30
C PRO A 125 20.42 24.54 -3.17
N PRO A 126 20.74 23.64 -2.21
CA PRO A 126 20.07 22.34 -2.09
C PRO A 126 18.64 22.39 -1.54
N ALA A 127 18.24 23.51 -0.94
CA ALA A 127 16.98 23.64 -0.20
C ALA A 127 15.74 23.26 -1.03
N ALA A 128 15.66 23.70 -2.29
CA ALA A 128 14.53 23.40 -3.16
C ALA A 128 14.48 21.90 -3.54
N LEU A 129 15.64 21.28 -3.79
CA LEU A 129 15.74 19.87 -4.15
C LEU A 129 15.38 18.97 -2.96
N ILE A 130 15.83 19.32 -1.75
CA ILE A 130 15.47 18.60 -0.52
C ILE A 130 13.97 18.70 -0.22
N ARG A 131 13.37 19.89 -0.40
CA ARG A 131 11.92 20.08 -0.25
C ARG A 131 11.14 19.23 -1.25
N ARG A 132 11.63 19.14 -2.49
CA ARG A 132 11.04 18.26 -3.51
C ARG A 132 11.15 16.79 -3.10
N ALA A 133 12.30 16.36 -2.59
CA ALA A 133 12.50 15.01 -2.07
C ALA A 133 11.52 14.67 -0.92
N ALA A 134 11.33 15.59 0.03
CA ALA A 134 10.34 15.44 1.11
C ALA A 134 8.91 15.27 0.56
N SER A 135 8.54 16.11 -0.41
CA SER A 135 7.23 16.03 -1.07
C SER A 135 7.03 14.74 -1.86
N ASP A 136 8.08 14.22 -2.50
CA ASP A 136 8.04 12.95 -3.23
C ASP A 136 7.86 11.76 -2.29
N ILE A 137 8.49 11.78 -1.11
CA ILE A 137 8.30 10.76 -0.08
C ILE A 137 6.84 10.74 0.39
N ARG A 138 6.28 11.91 0.73
CA ARG A 138 4.86 12.03 1.11
C ARG A 138 3.91 11.55 0.01
N ARG A 139 4.16 11.93 -1.25
CA ARG A 139 3.35 11.48 -2.39
C ARG A 139 3.35 9.97 -2.55
N ARG A 140 4.51 9.32 -2.42
CA ARG A 140 4.62 7.86 -2.52
C ARG A 140 3.90 7.16 -1.39
N GLU A 141 3.97 7.71 -0.18
CA GLU A 141 3.27 7.13 0.96
C GLU A 141 1.74 7.28 0.82
N ALA A 142 1.26 8.44 0.36
CA ALA A 142 -0.15 8.62 0.04
C ALA A 142 -0.63 7.63 -1.03
N ALA A 143 0.14 7.46 -2.11
CA ALA A 143 -0.19 6.51 -3.18
C ALA A 143 -0.25 5.05 -2.67
N ARG A 144 0.61 4.67 -1.72
CA ARG A 144 0.56 3.33 -1.08
C ARG A 144 -0.72 3.13 -0.27
N LEU A 145 -1.15 4.15 0.48
CA LEU A 145 -2.40 4.11 1.24
C LEU A 145 -3.62 4.05 0.30
N GLU A 146 -3.59 4.81 -0.80
CA GLU A 146 -4.62 4.76 -1.84
C GLU A 146 -4.69 3.39 -2.52
N GLU A 147 -3.55 2.78 -2.84
CA GLU A 147 -3.52 1.42 -3.41
C GLU A 147 -4.10 0.39 -2.42
N ALA A 148 -3.75 0.49 -1.14
CA ALA A 148 -4.33 -0.36 -0.10
C ALA A 148 -5.85 -0.17 0.02
N ALA A 149 -6.32 1.08 -0.06
CA ALA A 149 -7.74 1.40 -0.03
C ALA A 149 -8.49 0.87 -1.28
N GLY A 150 -7.88 0.96 -2.47
CA GLY A 150 -8.46 0.43 -3.71
C GLY A 150 -8.73 -1.08 -3.65
N ARG A 151 -7.87 -1.84 -2.97
CA ARG A 151 -8.06 -3.29 -2.77
C ARG A 151 -9.26 -3.61 -1.88
N LEU A 152 -9.63 -2.75 -0.94
CA LEU A 152 -10.82 -2.93 -0.11
C LEU A 152 -12.10 -2.92 -0.95
N GLY A 153 -12.17 -2.07 -1.98
CA GLY A 153 -13.33 -2.03 -2.89
C GLY A 153 -13.59 -3.38 -3.54
N VAL A 154 -12.54 -4.03 -4.04
CA VAL A 154 -12.63 -5.37 -4.65
C VAL A 154 -13.02 -6.43 -3.60
N LEU A 155 -12.40 -6.38 -2.42
CA LEU A 155 -12.68 -7.32 -1.34
C LEU A 155 -14.11 -7.23 -0.80
N ILE A 156 -14.78 -6.08 -0.93
CA ILE A 156 -16.18 -5.90 -0.53
C ILE A 156 -17.15 -6.38 -1.62
N VAL A 157 -16.84 -6.13 -2.90
CA VAL A 157 -17.71 -6.51 -4.02
C VAL A 157 -17.78 -8.03 -4.22
N ILE A 158 -16.67 -8.75 -4.03
CA ILE A 158 -16.62 -10.22 -4.16
C ILE A 158 -17.64 -10.95 -3.25
N PRO A 159 -17.66 -10.74 -1.91
CA PRO A 159 -18.61 -11.41 -1.04
C PRO A 159 -20.05 -10.95 -1.29
N LEU A 160 -20.26 -9.70 -1.69
CA LEU A 160 -21.59 -9.20 -2.03
C LEU A 160 -22.13 -9.88 -3.29
N GLY A 161 -21.33 -10.01 -4.34
CA GLY A 161 -21.68 -10.75 -5.56
C GLY A 161 -21.95 -12.23 -5.29
N ALA A 162 -21.13 -12.86 -4.44
CA ALA A 162 -21.32 -14.25 -4.02
C ALA A 162 -22.63 -14.45 -3.22
N CYS A 163 -23.07 -13.44 -2.45
CA CYS A 163 -24.34 -13.47 -1.73
C CYS A 163 -25.54 -13.17 -2.64
N PHE A 164 -25.37 -12.30 -3.64
CA PHE A 164 -26.46 -11.87 -4.53
C PHE A 164 -26.85 -12.92 -5.55
N LEU A 165 -25.87 -13.70 -6.05
CA LEU A 165 -26.09 -14.73 -7.06
C LEU A 165 -27.12 -15.81 -6.65
N PRO A 166 -27.06 -16.42 -5.45
CA PRO A 166 -28.07 -17.39 -5.02
C PRO A 166 -29.44 -16.74 -4.76
N ALA A 167 -29.47 -15.52 -4.21
CA ALA A 167 -30.71 -14.79 -3.97
C ALA A 167 -31.43 -14.46 -5.29
N PHE A 168 -30.70 -13.98 -6.30
CA PHE A 168 -31.26 -13.67 -7.61
C PHE A 168 -31.84 -14.92 -8.30
N ALA A 169 -31.14 -16.05 -8.21
CA ALA A 169 -31.62 -17.31 -8.76
C ALA A 169 -32.95 -17.74 -8.13
N LEU A 170 -33.04 -17.70 -6.79
CA LEU A 170 -34.25 -18.06 -6.05
C LEU A 170 -35.42 -17.10 -6.30
N LEU A 171 -35.15 -15.80 -6.37
CA LEU A 171 -36.19 -14.77 -6.49
C LEU A 171 -36.67 -14.54 -7.93
N THR A 172 -35.81 -14.75 -8.94
CA THR A 172 -36.12 -14.35 -10.33
C THR A 172 -36.17 -15.56 -11.27
N VAL A 173 -35.17 -16.43 -11.25
CA VAL A 173 -35.03 -17.52 -12.24
C VAL A 173 -36.00 -18.66 -11.93
N VAL A 174 -36.04 -19.11 -10.67
CA VAL A 174 -36.92 -20.22 -10.25
C VAL A 174 -38.39 -19.95 -10.58
N PRO A 175 -38.98 -18.79 -10.22
CA PRO A 175 -40.39 -18.52 -10.53
C PRO A 175 -40.66 -18.42 -12.03
N ALA A 176 -39.75 -17.82 -12.80
CA ALA A 176 -39.89 -17.70 -14.26
C ALA A 176 -39.90 -19.09 -14.93
N VAL A 177 -38.97 -19.97 -14.56
CA VAL A 177 -38.90 -21.34 -15.08
C VAL A 177 -40.15 -22.14 -14.70
N VAL A 178 -40.66 -21.97 -13.46
CA VAL A 178 -41.91 -22.62 -13.02
C VAL A 178 -43.11 -22.15 -13.85
N ALA A 179 -43.23 -20.85 -14.13
CA ALA A 179 -44.32 -20.29 -14.93
C ALA A 179 -44.26 -20.72 -16.41
N LEU A 180 -43.06 -20.79 -16.99
CA LEU A 180 -42.85 -21.29 -18.36
C LEU A 180 -43.17 -22.79 -18.46
N ALA A 181 -42.71 -23.59 -17.49
CA ALA A 181 -42.99 -25.02 -17.44
C ALA A 181 -44.49 -25.30 -17.27
N SER A 182 -45.19 -24.53 -16.43
CA SER A 182 -46.64 -24.69 -16.24
C SER A 182 -47.46 -24.26 -17.46
N SER A 183 -47.04 -23.21 -18.18
CA SER A 183 -47.70 -22.79 -19.43
C SER A 183 -47.56 -23.84 -20.54
N LEU A 184 -46.37 -24.42 -20.71
CA LEU A 184 -46.13 -25.45 -21.72
C LEU A 184 -46.85 -26.77 -21.41
N MET A 185 -46.94 -27.16 -20.13
CA MET A 185 -47.68 -28.36 -19.73
C MET A 185 -49.20 -28.12 -19.68
N GLY A 186 -49.63 -26.90 -19.36
CA GLY A 186 -51.05 -26.51 -19.28
C GLY A 186 -51.70 -26.20 -20.64
N GLY A 187 -50.90 -25.89 -21.67
CA GLY A 187 -51.38 -25.69 -23.05
C GLY A 187 -51.54 -26.97 -23.88
N VAL A 188 -51.28 -28.14 -23.30
CA VAL A 188 -51.38 -29.47 -23.96
C VAL A 188 -52.58 -30.28 -23.46
N VAL A 189 -53.53 -29.65 -22.77
CA VAL A 189 -54.80 -30.27 -22.34
C VAL A 189 -55.97 -29.66 -23.08
#